data_AF-A0A8J7A639-F1
#
_entry.id   AF-A0A8J7A639-F1
#
_cell.length_a   1.000
_cell.length_b   1.000
_cell.length_c   1.000
_cell.angle_alpha   90.00
_cell.angle_beta   90.00
_cell.angle_gamma   90.00
#
_symmetry.space_group_name_H-M   'P 1'
#
loop_
_entity.id
_entity.type
_entity.pdbx_description
1 polymer ?
#
loop_
_entity_poly.entity_id
_entity_poly.type
_entity_poly.pdbx_seq_one_letter_code
_entity_poly.pdbx_strand_id
1 'polypeptide(L)'
;MTRYYQAYPERNDHQPGYCYLIEAVGFHGWIPGCYFRRVKIGLTRNISRRLEGLALNQPPCDYKVVALIQVENMASVESLLHNKFQHCRVKLEKSREYFDLNPVDYAYCLWLFRRLNQQSISIPFTFRQIAATVFMAASLATMAFPVIQKSFQPANQPIPESKLRG
;
A
#
# COMPACT_ATOMS: atom_id res chain seq x y z
N MET A 1 7.97 -0.14 45.78
CA MET A 1 7.62 -0.10 44.34
C MET A 1 8.90 0.05 43.53
N THR A 2 9.45 -1.07 43.05
CA THR A 2 10.70 -1.07 42.27
C THR A 2 10.37 -0.74 40.82
N ARG A 3 10.71 0.49 40.37
CA ARG A 3 10.58 0.86 38.96
C ARG A 3 11.63 0.09 38.17
N TYR A 4 11.20 -0.96 37.46
CA TYR A 4 12.02 -1.58 36.43
C TYR A 4 12.27 -0.52 35.35
N TYR A 5 13.44 0.13 35.39
CA TYR A 5 13.96 0.89 34.27
C TYR A 5 14.33 -0.13 33.20
N GLN A 6 13.35 -0.49 32.36
CA GLN A 6 13.62 -1.26 31.17
C GLN A 6 14.43 -0.34 30.26
N ALA A 7 15.74 -0.57 30.19
CA ALA A 7 16.62 0.13 29.27
C ALA A 7 16.03 -0.04 27.87
N TYR A 8 15.45 1.03 27.33
CA TYR A 8 15.02 1.03 25.95
C TYR A 8 16.30 0.86 25.11
N PRO A 9 16.38 -0.15 24.23
CA PRO A 9 17.52 -0.23 23.32
C PRO A 9 17.63 1.10 22.56
N GLU A 10 18.85 1.53 22.29
CA GLU A 10 19.12 2.78 21.60
C GLU A 10 18.24 2.90 20.36
N ARG A 11 17.40 3.94 20.32
CA ARG A 11 16.42 4.14 19.26
C ARG A 11 17.17 4.55 17.98
N ASN A 12 17.48 3.57 17.14
CA ASN A 12 18.02 3.82 15.81
C ASN A 12 16.88 3.86 14.78
N ASP A 13 16.46 5.06 14.39
CA ASP A 13 15.39 5.25 13.40
C ASP A 13 15.88 5.17 11.94
N HIS A 14 17.19 5.02 11.70
CA HIS A 14 17.74 4.85 10.34
C HIS A 14 17.66 3.40 9.83
N GLN A 15 17.00 2.52 10.56
CA GLN A 15 16.83 1.11 10.20
C GLN A 15 15.43 0.83 9.64
N PRO A 16 15.23 -0.36 9.04
CA PRO A 16 13.92 -0.76 8.57
C PRO A 16 12.89 -0.89 9.69
N GLY A 17 11.64 -0.59 9.37
CA GLY A 17 10.50 -0.74 10.28
C GLY A 17 9.23 -0.21 9.64
N TYR A 18 8.30 0.28 10.46
CA TYR A 18 7.02 0.76 9.98
C TYR A 18 6.82 2.25 10.28
N CYS A 19 6.31 2.96 9.29
CA CYS A 19 5.68 4.25 9.51
C CYS A 19 4.16 4.05 9.56
N TYR A 20 3.51 4.60 10.58
CA TYR A 20 2.06 4.47 10.78
C TYR A 20 1.34 5.82 10.66
N LEU A 21 0.07 5.75 10.29
CA LEU A 21 -0.92 6.80 10.41
C LEU A 21 -2.04 6.28 11.32
N ILE A 22 -2.19 6.88 12.50
CA ILE A 22 -3.26 6.54 13.45
C ILE A 22 -4.20 7.73 13.58
N GLU A 23 -5.50 7.49 13.49
CA GLU A 23 -6.55 8.48 13.70
C GLU A 23 -7.09 8.37 15.12
N ALA A 24 -7.23 9.51 15.81
CA ALA A 24 -7.96 9.61 17.07
C ALA A 24 -9.43 9.89 16.75
N VAL A 25 -10.25 8.84 16.81
CA VAL A 25 -11.65 8.89 16.39
C VAL A 25 -12.46 9.78 17.33
N GLY A 26 -13.34 10.61 16.77
CA GLY A 26 -14.17 11.55 17.54
C GLY A 26 -13.40 12.72 18.13
N PHE A 27 -12.09 12.81 17.92
CA PHE A 27 -11.29 13.93 18.40
C PHE A 27 -11.20 15.02 17.33
N HIS A 28 -12.18 15.90 17.34
CA HIS A 28 -12.23 17.10 16.53
C HIS A 28 -12.37 18.34 17.43
N GLY A 29 -11.73 19.45 17.07
CA GLY A 29 -11.90 20.72 17.80
C GLY A 29 -13.35 21.24 17.79
N TRP A 30 -13.58 22.41 18.38
CA TRP A 30 -14.83 23.14 18.19
C TRP A 30 -15.02 23.49 16.70
N ILE A 31 -16.28 23.54 16.23
CA ILE A 31 -16.66 23.74 14.81
C ILE A 31 -15.85 24.92 14.22
N PRO A 32 -15.09 24.75 13.11
CA PRO A 32 -15.19 23.76 12.03
C PRO A 32 -14.50 22.39 12.27
N GLY A 33 -14.13 22.07 13.52
CA GLY A 33 -13.41 20.86 13.87
C GLY A 33 -13.95 19.54 13.31
N CYS A 34 -15.26 19.36 13.11
CA CYS A 34 -15.84 18.09 12.61
C CYS A 34 -15.33 17.67 11.22
N TYR A 35 -14.79 18.59 10.43
CA TYR A 35 -14.17 18.29 9.13
C TYR A 35 -12.68 17.96 9.26
N PHE A 36 -12.08 18.21 10.41
CA PHE A 36 -10.70 17.90 10.70
C PHE A 36 -10.60 16.52 11.31
N ARG A 37 -9.65 15.75 10.80
CA ARG A 37 -9.26 14.47 11.38
C ARG A 37 -7.96 14.65 12.13
N ARG A 38 -8.01 14.39 13.44
CA ARG A 38 -6.81 14.36 14.26
C ARG A 38 -6.08 13.05 14.05
N VAL A 39 -4.88 13.13 13.48
CA VAL A 39 -4.05 11.98 13.19
C VAL A 39 -2.68 12.11 13.83
N LYS A 40 -2.04 10.97 14.05
CA LYS A 40 -0.67 10.83 14.52
C LYS A 40 0.14 10.07 13.48
N ILE A 41 1.22 10.71 13.03
CA ILE A 41 2.23 10.09 12.18
C ILE A 41 3.39 9.71 13.10
N GLY A 42 3.89 8.48 12.98
CA GLY A 42 5.08 8.09 13.74
C GLY A 42 5.66 6.76 13.31
N LEU A 43 6.68 6.35 14.06
CA LEU A 43 7.48 5.17 13.77
C LEU A 43 7.23 4.04 14.77
N THR A 44 7.23 2.81 14.28
CA THR A 44 7.22 1.63 15.14
C THR A 44 7.82 0.42 14.45
N ARG A 45 8.33 -0.51 15.24
CA ARG A 45 8.62 -1.89 14.80
C ARG A 45 7.56 -2.89 15.27
N ASN A 46 6.67 -2.45 16.17
CA ASN A 46 5.59 -3.24 16.73
C ASN A 46 4.35 -2.36 16.95
N ILE A 47 3.35 -2.50 16.09
CA ILE A 47 2.16 -1.64 16.12
C ILE A 47 1.30 -1.92 17.36
N SER A 48 1.20 -3.17 17.81
CA SER A 48 0.41 -3.55 18.98
C SER A 48 0.93 -2.88 20.25
N ARG A 49 2.24 -2.94 20.49
CA ARG A 49 2.89 -2.26 21.63
C ARG A 49 2.72 -0.74 21.55
N ARG A 50 2.71 -0.18 20.33
CA ARG A 50 2.52 1.26 20.13
C ARG A 50 1.08 1.68 20.47
N LEU A 51 0.08 0.91 20.03
CA LEU A 51 -1.33 1.17 20.34
C LEU A 51 -1.60 1.06 21.84
N GLU A 52 -1.07 0.04 22.51
CA GLU A 52 -1.15 -0.10 23.97
C GLU A 52 -0.51 1.12 24.67
N GLY A 53 0.68 1.53 24.23
CA GLY A 53 1.35 2.72 24.75
C GLY A 53 0.56 4.01 24.52
N LEU A 54 -0.21 4.13 23.43
CA LEU A 54 -1.08 5.28 23.21
C LEU A 54 -2.26 5.26 24.20
N ALA A 55 -2.93 4.12 24.34
CA ALA A 55 -4.05 3.95 25.26
C ALA A 55 -3.67 4.23 26.72
N LEU A 56 -2.44 3.89 27.13
CA LEU A 56 -1.96 4.10 28.51
C LEU A 56 -1.50 5.53 28.82
N ASN A 57 -1.00 6.28 27.82
CA ASN A 57 -0.30 7.54 28.05
C ASN A 57 -1.07 8.78 27.56
N GLN A 58 -2.22 8.60 26.92
CA GLN A 58 -2.99 9.68 26.30
C GLN A 58 -4.45 9.65 26.78
N PRO A 59 -5.20 10.75 26.61
CA PRO A 59 -6.60 10.78 27.01
C PRO A 59 -7.37 9.61 26.38
N PRO A 60 -8.34 9.01 27.10
CA PRO A 60 -9.11 7.90 26.58
C PRO A 60 -9.85 8.33 25.30
N CYS A 61 -9.45 7.76 24.17
CA CYS A 61 -10.16 7.88 22.91
C CYS A 61 -9.91 6.62 22.06
N ASP A 62 -10.79 6.41 21.09
CA ASP A 62 -10.65 5.30 20.16
C ASP A 62 -9.56 5.61 19.13
N TYR A 63 -8.63 4.67 18.96
CA TYR A 63 -7.56 4.78 17.98
C TYR A 63 -7.81 3.83 16.81
N LYS A 64 -7.74 4.37 15.60
CA LYS A 64 -7.84 3.59 14.37
C LYS A 64 -6.52 3.65 13.62
N VAL A 65 -5.92 2.50 13.34
CA VAL A 65 -4.80 2.43 12.39
C VAL A 65 -5.36 2.63 10.98
N VAL A 66 -4.98 3.72 10.34
CA VAL A 66 -5.46 4.09 9.00
C VAL A 66 -4.51 3.59 7.93
N ALA A 67 -3.21 3.71 8.17
CA ALA A 67 -2.17 3.21 7.30
C ALA A 67 -0.98 2.70 8.11
N LEU A 68 -0.33 1.67 7.58
CA LEU A 68 0.91 1.11 8.10
C LEU A 68 1.76 0.70 6.91
N ILE A 69 2.92 1.32 6.74
CA ILE A 69 3.80 1.08 5.60
C ILE A 69 5.16 0.63 6.11
N GLN A 70 5.74 -0.38 5.46
CA GLN A 70 7.09 -0.82 5.75
C GLN A 70 8.08 0.08 5.01
N VAL A 71 9.13 0.52 5.68
CA VAL A 71 10.11 1.45 5.12
C VAL A 71 11.52 1.02 5.55
N GLU A 72 12.50 1.23 4.67
CA GLU A 72 13.90 0.87 4.93
C GLU A 72 14.60 1.86 5.87
N ASN A 73 14.24 3.14 5.77
CA ASN A 73 14.79 4.21 6.61
C ASN A 73 13.63 4.99 7.22
N MET A 74 13.26 4.63 8.45
CA MET A 74 12.13 5.21 9.14
C MET A 74 12.30 6.72 9.38
N ALA A 75 13.49 7.16 9.81
CA ALA A 75 13.80 8.56 10.11
C ALA A 75 13.58 9.47 8.88
N SER A 76 14.02 9.02 7.71
CA SER A 76 13.86 9.78 6.46
C SER A 76 12.40 9.95 6.09
N VAL A 77 11.61 8.87 6.16
CA VAL A 77 10.19 8.89 5.82
C VAL A 77 9.38 9.71 6.83
N GLU A 78 9.64 9.55 8.13
CA GLU A 78 8.98 10.35 9.15
C GLU A 78 9.26 11.84 8.95
N SER A 79 10.52 12.21 8.74
CA SER A 79 10.91 13.61 8.52
C SER A 79 10.22 14.19 7.29
N LEU A 80 10.15 13.43 6.18
CA LEU A 80 9.45 13.85 4.97
C LEU A 80 7.96 14.11 5.25
N LEU A 81 7.29 13.17 5.93
CA LEU A 81 5.86 13.29 6.23
C LEU A 81 5.58 14.44 7.21
N HIS A 82 6.37 14.56 8.29
CA HIS A 82 6.22 15.63 9.28
C HIS A 82 6.46 17.01 8.66
N ASN A 83 7.47 17.15 7.79
CA ASN A 83 7.73 18.40 7.08
C ASN A 83 6.60 18.74 6.12
N LYS A 84 6.06 17.74 5.41
CA LYS A 84 4.96 17.96 4.44
C LYS A 84 3.68 18.47 5.11
N PHE A 85 3.36 17.94 6.29
CA PHE A 85 2.17 18.30 7.06
C PHE A 85 2.47 19.23 8.25
N GLN A 86 3.61 19.93 8.24
CA GLN A 86 4.02 20.81 9.34
C GLN A 86 2.96 21.89 9.65
N HIS A 87 2.27 22.39 8.61
CA HIS A 87 1.22 23.38 8.73
C HIS A 87 -0.04 22.87 9.45
N CYS A 88 -0.24 21.54 9.51
CA CYS A 88 -1.34 20.90 10.23
C CYS A 88 -0.98 20.55 11.68
N ARG A 89 0.26 20.78 12.12
CA ARG A 89 0.78 20.26 13.38
C ARG A 89 0.14 20.96 14.58
N VAL A 90 -0.43 20.18 15.49
CA VAL A 90 -0.99 20.65 16.76
C VAL A 90 0.12 20.71 17.80
N LYS A 91 0.36 21.89 18.37
CA LYS A 91 1.27 22.06 19.50
C LYS A 91 0.55 21.68 20.79
N LEU A 92 0.83 20.50 21.34
CA LEU A 92 0.42 20.13 22.70
C LEU A 92 1.64 20.11 23.61
N GLU A 93 1.50 20.59 24.85
CA GLU A 93 2.61 20.70 25.83
C GLU A 93 3.35 19.38 26.08
N LYS A 94 2.62 18.25 26.10
CA LYS A 94 3.18 16.91 26.37
C LYS A 94 3.33 16.01 25.16
N SER A 95 2.72 16.35 24.02
CA SER A 95 2.59 15.45 22.87
C SER A 95 2.86 16.19 21.56
N ARG A 96 4.08 16.06 21.03
CA ARG A 96 4.57 16.87 19.90
C ARG A 96 4.16 16.36 18.50
N GLU A 97 3.16 15.50 18.35
CA GLU A 97 3.03 14.69 17.12
C GLU A 97 1.58 14.46 16.65
N TYR A 98 0.66 15.36 16.98
CA TYR A 98 -0.69 15.35 16.38
C TYR A 98 -0.78 16.32 15.23
N PHE A 99 -1.57 15.95 14.23
CA PHE A 99 -1.86 16.75 13.04
C PHE A 99 -3.37 16.82 12.86
N ASP A 100 -3.91 18.03 12.68
CA ASP A 100 -5.31 18.23 12.34
C ASP A 100 -5.41 18.41 10.82
N LEU A 101 -5.78 17.34 10.12
CA LEU A 101 -5.89 17.34 8.66
C LEU A 101 -7.31 17.69 8.25
N ASN A 102 -7.47 18.72 7.42
CA ASN A 102 -8.75 18.96 6.73
C ASN A 102 -9.00 17.83 5.70
N PRO A 103 -10.18 17.75 5.06
CA PRO A 103 -10.48 16.66 4.14
C PRO A 103 -9.49 16.52 2.96
N VAL A 104 -8.97 17.64 2.46
CA VAL A 104 -8.00 17.68 1.35
C VAL A 104 -6.64 17.17 1.83
N ASP A 105 -6.14 17.67 2.95
CA ASP A 105 -4.87 17.24 3.54
C ASP A 105 -4.90 15.77 3.94
N TYR A 106 -6.03 15.30 4.47
CA TYR A 106 -6.23 13.90 4.81
C TYR A 106 -6.18 13.00 3.57
N ALA A 107 -6.91 13.35 2.51
CA ALA A 107 -6.86 12.61 1.25
C ALA A 107 -5.45 12.59 0.65
N TYR A 108 -4.74 13.73 0.70
CA TYR A 108 -3.37 13.85 0.24
C TYR A 108 -2.38 13.02 1.08
N CYS A 109 -2.55 13.02 2.41
CA CYS A 109 -1.78 12.18 3.33
C CYS A 109 -1.95 10.69 3.01
N LEU A 110 -3.19 10.23 2.83
CA LEU A 110 -3.47 8.85 2.44
C LEU A 110 -2.84 8.47 1.11
N TRP A 111 -2.93 9.35 0.11
CA TRP A 111 -2.27 9.14 -1.18
C TRP A 111 -0.75 9.03 -1.03
N LEU A 112 -0.13 9.88 -0.21
CA LEU A 112 1.31 9.86 0.01
C LEU A 112 1.77 8.58 0.70
N PHE A 113 1.04 8.12 1.73
CA PHE A 113 1.28 6.81 2.35
C PHE A 113 1.17 5.66 1.34
N ARG A 114 0.15 5.66 0.47
CA ARG A 114 0.00 4.65 -0.58
C ARG A 114 1.15 4.66 -1.57
N ARG A 115 1.60 5.85 -1.98
CA ARG A 115 2.74 6.02 -2.90
C ARG A 115 4.04 5.51 -2.29
N LEU A 116 4.30 5.84 -1.02
CA LEU A 116 5.49 5.37 -0.30
C LEU A 116 5.46 3.84 -0.11
N ASN A 117 4.27 3.27 0.16
CA ASN A 117 4.11 1.82 0.25
C ASN A 117 4.47 1.13 -1.08
N GLN A 118 4.02 1.66 -2.21
CA GLN A 118 4.37 1.12 -3.53
C GLN A 118 5.87 1.20 -3.80
N GLN A 119 6.53 2.29 -3.42
CA GLN A 119 7.98 2.42 -3.58
C GLN A 119 8.75 1.42 -2.71
N SER A 120 8.27 1.14 -1.50
CA SER A 120 8.85 0.12 -0.62
C SER A 120 8.65 -1.32 -1.12
N ILE A 121 7.65 -1.56 -1.98
CA ILE A 121 7.37 -2.86 -2.63
C ILE A 121 8.04 -2.93 -4.02
N SER A 122 9.12 -2.18 -4.23
CA SER A 122 9.97 -2.40 -5.40
C SER A 122 10.80 -3.67 -5.17
N ILE A 123 10.15 -4.83 -5.34
CA ILE A 123 10.84 -6.12 -5.46
C ILE A 123 11.86 -5.94 -6.60
N PRO A 124 13.14 -6.25 -6.42
CA PRO A 124 14.12 -6.17 -7.50
C PRO A 124 13.74 -7.18 -8.58
N PHE A 125 12.94 -6.73 -9.54
CA PHE A 125 12.52 -7.51 -10.69
C PHE A 125 13.75 -7.63 -11.59
N THR A 126 14.54 -8.68 -11.37
CA THR A 126 15.68 -8.98 -12.22
C THR A 126 15.13 -9.42 -13.57
N PHE A 127 15.41 -8.63 -14.62
CA PHE A 127 15.03 -8.87 -16.02
C PHE A 127 15.30 -10.32 -16.51
N ARG A 128 16.21 -11.04 -15.84
CA ARG A 128 16.49 -12.47 -16.05
C ARG A 128 15.28 -13.38 -15.86
N GLN A 129 14.30 -13.03 -15.03
CA GLN A 129 13.14 -13.91 -14.77
C GLN A 129 12.09 -13.87 -15.89
N ILE A 130 11.95 -12.76 -16.64
CA ILE A 130 11.02 -12.69 -17.80
C ILE A 130 11.52 -13.55 -18.95
N ALA A 131 12.83 -13.53 -19.22
CA ALA A 131 13.42 -14.29 -20.32
C ALA A 131 13.21 -15.81 -20.16
N ALA A 132 13.27 -16.33 -18.94
CA ALA A 132 13.03 -17.74 -18.65
C ALA A 132 11.56 -18.16 -18.90
N THR A 133 10.59 -17.31 -18.54
CA THR A 133 9.16 -17.60 -18.72
C THR A 133 8.74 -17.52 -20.19
N VAL A 134 9.30 -16.59 -20.97
CA VAL A 134 9.05 -16.50 -22.42
C VAL A 134 9.67 -17.71 -23.16
N PHE A 135 10.85 -18.18 -22.74
CA PHE A 135 11.46 -19.37 -23.33
C PHE A 135 10.67 -20.67 -23.06
N MET A 136 10.08 -20.81 -21.87
CA MET A 136 9.24 -21.98 -21.54
C MET A 136 7.88 -21.97 -22.23
N ALA A 137 7.31 -20.80 -22.54
CA ALA A 137 6.07 -20.71 -23.32
C ALA A 137 6.31 -21.04 -24.82
N ALA A 138 7.47 -20.69 -25.36
CA ALA A 138 7.81 -20.97 -26.77
C ALA A 138 8.11 -22.46 -27.03
N SER A 139 8.61 -23.21 -26.03
CA SER A 139 8.87 -24.66 -26.17
C SER A 139 7.63 -25.55 -26.05
N LEU A 140 6.53 -25.04 -25.52
CA LEU A 140 5.24 -25.75 -25.47
C LEU A 140 4.40 -25.58 -26.74
N ALA A 141 4.69 -24.58 -27.58
CA ALA A 141 3.97 -24.35 -28.84
C ALA A 141 4.45 -25.23 -30.00
N THR A 142 5.63 -25.86 -29.92
CA THR A 142 6.19 -26.69 -31.00
C THR A 142 5.80 -28.17 -30.95
N MET A 143 5.13 -28.63 -29.88
CA MET A 143 4.75 -30.05 -29.69
C MET A 143 3.30 -30.37 -30.09
N ALA A 144 2.54 -29.41 -30.63
CA ALA A 144 1.10 -29.56 -30.91
C ALA A 144 0.74 -29.77 -32.41
N PHE A 145 1.69 -30.15 -33.26
CA PHE A 145 1.42 -30.64 -34.62
C PHE A 145 2.42 -31.76 -34.92
N PRO A 146 1.99 -33.02 -35.15
CA PRO A 146 1.01 -33.35 -36.17
C PRO A 146 0.01 -34.44 -35.74
N VAL A 147 -1.24 -34.35 -36.19
CA VAL A 147 -2.14 -35.45 -36.60
C VAL A 147 -3.53 -34.83 -36.75
N ILE A 148 -4.24 -35.24 -37.80
CA ILE A 148 -5.53 -34.74 -38.30
C ILE A 148 -5.36 -33.83 -39.53
N GLN A 149 -4.82 -34.41 -40.60
CA GLN A 149 -5.31 -34.17 -41.95
C GLN A 149 -5.57 -35.52 -42.60
N LYS A 150 -6.66 -36.17 -42.19
CA LYS A 150 -7.34 -37.18 -43.00
C LYS A 150 -8.82 -36.84 -42.98
N SER A 151 -9.45 -37.01 -44.14
CA SER A 151 -10.84 -36.73 -44.50
C SER A 151 -11.29 -35.26 -44.44
N PHE A 152 -11.20 -34.57 -45.58
CA PHE A 152 -12.37 -33.97 -46.23
C PHE A 152 -12.08 -33.84 -47.74
N GLN A 153 -12.65 -34.76 -48.52
CA GLN A 153 -12.79 -34.61 -49.98
C GLN A 153 -13.81 -33.49 -50.25
N PRO A 154 -13.53 -32.51 -51.13
CA PRO A 154 -14.54 -31.56 -51.55
C PRO A 154 -15.46 -32.20 -52.60
N ALA A 155 -16.73 -32.37 -52.25
CA ALA A 155 -17.79 -32.67 -53.22
C ALA A 155 -18.14 -31.40 -54.00
N ASN A 156 -17.48 -31.17 -55.13
CA ASN A 156 -17.92 -30.21 -56.14
C ASN A 156 -19.07 -30.82 -56.94
N GLN A 157 -20.31 -30.40 -56.65
CA GLN A 157 -21.42 -30.53 -57.59
C GLN A 157 -21.57 -29.23 -58.37
N PRO A 158 -21.49 -29.24 -59.71
CA PRO A 158 -21.92 -28.10 -60.53
C PRO A 158 -23.45 -28.11 -60.70
N ILE A 159 -24.06 -26.93 -60.61
CA ILE A 159 -25.47 -26.60 -60.90
C ILE A 159 -25.44 -25.45 -61.94
N PRO A 160 -26.43 -25.24 -62.83
CA PRO A 160 -27.30 -26.12 -63.62
C PRO A 160 -27.32 -25.72 -65.13
N GLU A 161 -27.84 -26.54 -66.05
CA GLU A 161 -28.35 -26.01 -67.34
C GLU A 161 -29.29 -27.01 -68.06
N SER A 162 -30.59 -26.69 -68.09
CA SER A 162 -31.59 -27.02 -69.14
C SER A 162 -33.03 -27.12 -68.60
N LYS A 163 -33.60 -25.97 -68.21
CA LYS A 163 -35.00 -25.68 -68.57
C LYS A 163 -34.96 -24.88 -69.87
N LEU A 164 -34.85 -25.57 -70.99
CA LEU A 164 -35.08 -25.02 -72.32
C LEU A 164 -35.35 -26.19 -73.29
N ARG A 165 -36.59 -26.18 -73.81
CA ARG A 165 -37.15 -26.95 -74.94
C ARG A 165 -37.83 -28.29 -74.61
N GLY A 166 -39.11 -28.35 -74.98
CA GLY A 166 -39.85 -29.58 -75.32
C GLY A 166 -41.05 -29.82 -74.45
#